data_AF-A0AAE8SXI2-F1
#
_entry.id   AF-A0AAE8SXI2-F1
#
_cell.length_a   1.000
_cell.length_b   1.000
_cell.length_c   1.000
_cell.angle_alpha   90.00
_cell.angle_beta   90.00
_cell.angle_gamma   90.00
#
_symmetry.space_group_name_H-M   'P 1'
#
loop_
_entity.id
_entity.type
_entity.pdbx_description
1 polymer ?
#
loop_
_entity_poly.entity_id
_entity_poly.type
_entity_poly.pdbx_seq_one_letter_code
_entity_poly.pdbx_strand_id
1 'polypeptide(L)'
;MPIAYGKLTRASAQETAAEFIIDGTKYSFHAAHAWLAPEFVGEDVSLTYGDKEELKSDENIPYQAKFGPASLRFQLANGLRLQGDLSRTIDPVEVSGDAKFEQSQVEGD
;
A
#
# COMPACT_ATOMS: atom_id res chain seq x y z
N MET A 1 -9.59 2.88 -14.86
CA MET A 1 -8.43 2.35 -14.14
C MET A 1 -8.90 1.10 -13.41
N PRO A 2 -8.27 -0.07 -13.60
CA PRO A 2 -8.56 -1.27 -12.83
C PRO A 2 -8.33 -1.07 -11.31
N ILE A 3 -9.03 -1.87 -10.52
CA ILE A 3 -8.97 -1.86 -9.05
C ILE A 3 -8.70 -3.28 -8.56
N ALA A 4 -7.75 -3.43 -7.65
CA ALA A 4 -7.49 -4.65 -6.90
C ALA A 4 -7.76 -4.43 -5.41
N TYR A 5 -8.28 -5.45 -4.73
CA TYR A 5 -8.54 -5.39 -3.30
C TYR A 5 -7.49 -6.19 -2.53
N GLY A 6 -7.18 -5.71 -1.34
CA GLY A 6 -6.14 -6.25 -0.50
C GLY A 6 -6.30 -5.85 0.95
N LYS A 7 -5.28 -6.20 1.72
CA LYS A 7 -5.16 -5.81 3.13
C LYS A 7 -3.85 -5.07 3.30
N LEU A 8 -3.87 -4.02 4.10
CA LEU A 8 -2.68 -3.26 4.46
C LEU A 8 -2.43 -3.44 5.95
N THR A 9 -1.18 -3.64 6.32
CA THR A 9 -0.76 -3.85 7.70
C THR A 9 0.48 -3.05 7.99
N ARG A 10 0.64 -2.63 9.24
CA ARG A 10 1.94 -2.17 9.72
C ARG A 10 2.91 -3.36 9.73
N ALA A 11 3.95 -3.32 8.91
CA ALA A 11 5.00 -4.35 8.86
C ALA A 11 6.07 -4.11 9.94
N SER A 12 6.39 -2.83 10.21
CA SER A 12 7.28 -2.41 11.30
C SER A 12 6.92 -1.02 11.81
N ALA A 13 7.67 -0.46 12.78
CA ALA A 13 7.44 0.91 13.24
C ALA A 13 7.53 1.97 12.13
N GLN A 14 8.29 1.70 11.08
CA GLN A 14 8.58 2.63 9.98
C GLN A 14 8.24 2.03 8.62
N GLU A 15 7.49 0.93 8.59
CA GLU A 15 7.10 0.27 7.35
C GLU A 15 5.64 -0.17 7.39
N THR A 16 4.96 0.12 6.30
CA THR A 16 3.63 -0.37 5.98
C THR A 16 3.73 -1.33 4.81
N ALA A 17 3.02 -2.45 4.85
CA ALA A 17 2.94 -3.41 3.75
C ALA A 17 1.49 -3.67 3.34
N ALA A 18 1.25 -3.98 2.08
CA ALA A 18 -0.05 -4.42 1.60
C ALA A 18 0.09 -5.53 0.55
N GLU A 19 -0.91 -6.40 0.44
CA GLU A 19 -0.90 -7.51 -0.50
C GLU A 19 -2.13 -7.48 -1.40
N PHE A 20 -1.91 -7.63 -2.71
CA PHE A 20 -2.95 -7.63 -3.73
C PHE A 20 -2.79 -8.85 -4.63
N ILE A 21 -3.89 -9.50 -5.00
CA ILE A 21 -3.89 -10.61 -5.96
C ILE A 21 -4.57 -10.11 -7.24
N ILE A 22 -3.83 -10.15 -8.36
CA ILE A 22 -4.31 -9.69 -9.67
C ILE A 22 -4.00 -10.77 -10.69
N ASP A 23 -5.04 -11.37 -11.27
CA ASP A 23 -4.95 -12.46 -12.25
C ASP A 23 -3.98 -13.60 -11.82
N GLY A 24 -4.12 -14.05 -10.57
CA GLY A 24 -3.30 -15.13 -10.00
C GLY A 24 -1.87 -14.75 -9.62
N THR A 25 -1.47 -13.48 -9.81
CA THR A 25 -0.16 -12.97 -9.38
C THR A 25 -0.32 -12.16 -8.10
N LYS A 26 0.52 -12.44 -7.10
CA LYS A 26 0.59 -11.68 -5.85
C LYS A 26 1.53 -10.50 -6.01
N TYR A 27 1.05 -9.31 -5.66
CA TYR A 27 1.80 -8.07 -5.60
C TYR A 27 1.88 -7.60 -4.16
N SER A 28 3.09 -7.58 -3.61
CA SER A 28 3.42 -7.13 -2.26
C SER A 28 3.94 -5.69 -2.33
N PHE A 29 3.16 -4.77 -1.78
CA PHE A 29 3.53 -3.38 -1.58
C PHE A 29 4.28 -3.21 -0.26
N HIS A 30 5.39 -2.49 -0.28
CA HIS A 30 6.12 -2.09 0.92
C HIS A 30 6.40 -0.59 0.86
N ALA A 31 6.06 0.14 1.91
CA ALA A 31 6.26 1.58 2.01
C ALA A 31 6.98 1.92 3.30
N ALA A 32 8.20 2.44 3.17
CA ALA A 32 8.97 2.97 4.27
C ALA A 32 8.57 4.43 4.56
N HIS A 33 8.52 4.82 5.83
CA HIS A 33 8.28 6.20 6.27
C HIS A 33 9.02 6.51 7.58
N ALA A 34 9.43 7.76 7.75
CA ALA A 34 10.07 8.23 8.98
C ALA A 34 9.11 8.34 10.18
N TRP A 35 7.79 8.30 9.94
CA TRP A 35 6.79 8.35 11.00
C TRP A 35 6.72 7.02 11.75
N LEU A 36 6.78 7.09 13.09
CA LEU A 36 6.57 5.95 13.97
C LEU A 36 5.07 5.69 14.13
N ALA A 37 4.52 4.88 13.25
CA ALA A 37 3.09 4.59 13.25
C ALA A 37 2.72 3.68 14.45
N PRO A 38 1.58 3.93 15.13
CA PRO A 38 1.01 2.94 16.06
C PRO A 38 0.60 1.66 15.30
N GLU A 39 0.28 0.58 15.99
CA GLU A 39 -0.29 -0.60 15.32
C GLU A 39 -1.68 -0.30 14.72
N PHE A 40 -1.83 -0.61 13.44
CA PHE A 40 -3.08 -0.49 12.70
C PHE A 40 -3.18 -1.56 11.60
N VAL A 41 -4.41 -1.78 11.13
CA VAL A 41 -4.72 -2.59 9.96
C VAL A 41 -5.57 -1.74 9.03
N GLY A 42 -5.20 -1.70 7.75
CA GLY A 42 -6.04 -1.20 6.67
C GLY A 42 -6.96 -2.32 6.18
N GLU A 43 -8.26 -2.08 6.31
CA GLU A 43 -9.35 -2.90 5.80
C GLU A 43 -9.87 -2.30 4.49
N ASP A 44 -10.49 -3.14 3.66
CA ASP A 44 -11.05 -2.75 2.36
C ASP A 44 -10.08 -1.92 1.49
N VAL A 45 -8.80 -2.29 1.53
CA VAL A 45 -7.74 -1.55 0.85
C VAL A 45 -7.86 -1.82 -0.64
N SER A 46 -8.07 -0.76 -1.40
CA SER A 46 -8.14 -0.78 -2.85
C SER A 46 -6.89 -0.16 -3.46
N LEU A 47 -6.31 -0.87 -4.42
CA LEU A 47 -5.23 -0.41 -5.28
C LEU A 47 -5.82 -0.03 -6.64
N THR A 48 -5.71 1.24 -7.01
CA THR A 48 -6.02 1.72 -8.35
C THR A 48 -4.73 1.85 -9.14
N TYR A 49 -4.68 1.23 -10.31
CA TYR A 49 -3.50 1.22 -11.19
C TYR A 49 -3.89 1.49 -12.65
N GLY A 50 -2.95 1.98 -13.45
CA GLY A 50 -3.13 2.19 -14.89
C GLY A 50 -2.80 0.92 -15.67
N ASP A 51 -1.58 0.42 -15.47
CA ASP A 51 -1.04 -0.80 -16.07
C ASP A 51 -0.35 -1.67 -15.00
N LYS A 52 -0.32 -2.99 -15.20
CA LYS A 52 0.39 -3.89 -14.28
C LYS A 52 1.91 -3.73 -14.34
N GLU A 53 2.46 -3.19 -15.43
CA GLU A 53 3.87 -2.85 -15.51
C GLU A 53 4.27 -1.80 -14.48
N GLU A 54 3.35 -0.93 -14.07
CA GLU A 54 3.58 0.06 -13.00
C GLU A 54 3.77 -0.61 -11.63
N LEU A 55 3.25 -1.83 -11.45
CA LEU A 55 3.38 -2.65 -10.24
C LEU A 55 4.66 -3.49 -10.23
N LYS A 56 5.48 -3.43 -11.28
CA LYS A 56 6.80 -4.08 -11.34
C LYS A 56 7.84 -3.00 -11.11
N SER A 57 8.23 -2.81 -9.86
CA SER A 57 9.16 -1.75 -9.50
C SER A 57 10.48 -2.35 -9.07
N ASP A 58 11.44 -2.37 -9.99
CA ASP A 58 12.85 -2.67 -9.68
C ASP A 58 13.50 -1.53 -8.84
N GLU A 59 12.85 -0.36 -8.82
CA GLU A 59 13.28 0.84 -8.12
C GLU A 59 12.23 1.32 -7.12
N ASN A 60 12.67 2.06 -6.10
CA ASN A 60 11.79 2.71 -5.15
C ASN A 60 10.98 3.83 -5.82
N ILE A 61 9.67 3.83 -5.60
CA ILE A 61 8.71 4.83 -6.06
C ILE A 61 8.41 5.80 -4.90
N PRO A 62 8.70 7.10 -5.06
CA PRO A 62 8.30 8.10 -4.08
C PRO A 62 6.78 8.14 -3.90
N TYR A 63 6.32 8.32 -2.67
CA TYR A 63 4.89 8.45 -2.38
C TYR A 63 4.60 9.54 -1.35
N GLN A 64 3.34 9.96 -1.35
CA GLN A 64 2.72 10.71 -0.25
C GLN A 64 1.56 9.90 0.29
N ALA A 65 1.48 9.77 1.61
CA ALA A 65 0.38 9.11 2.29
C ALA A 65 -0.27 10.04 3.30
N LYS A 66 -1.58 9.91 3.39
CA LYS A 66 -2.42 10.58 4.38
C LYS A 66 -3.13 9.52 5.19
N PHE A 67 -2.84 9.52 6.47
CA PHE A 67 -3.53 8.75 7.48
C PHE A 67 -4.54 9.69 8.13
N GLY A 68 -5.82 9.47 7.89
CA GLY A 68 -6.92 10.19 8.53
C GLY A 68 -7.43 9.46 9.77
N PRO A 69 -8.47 9.99 10.44
CA PRO A 69 -9.02 9.39 11.66
C PRO A 69 -9.61 8.00 11.48
N ALA A 70 -9.99 7.59 10.26
CA ALA A 70 -10.59 6.29 10.02
C ALA A 70 -10.24 5.72 8.64
N SER A 71 -9.34 6.38 7.90
CA SER A 71 -9.05 6.05 6.51
C SER A 71 -7.60 6.35 6.19
N LEU A 72 -7.01 5.58 5.28
CA LEU A 72 -5.70 5.84 4.71
C LEU A 72 -5.79 6.12 3.21
N ARG A 73 -4.84 6.89 2.70
CA ARG A 73 -4.63 7.08 1.26
C ARG A 73 -3.14 7.19 0.97
N PHE A 74 -2.66 6.48 -0.03
CA PHE A 74 -1.34 6.60 -0.62
C PHE A 74 -1.47 7.07 -2.06
N GLN A 75 -0.61 7.98 -2.47
CA GLN A 75 -0.46 8.45 -3.83
C GLN A 75 1.01 8.35 -4.22
N LEU A 76 1.30 7.49 -5.20
CA LEU A 76 2.65 7.23 -5.67
C LEU A 76 2.96 8.10 -6.90
N ALA A 77 4.23 8.41 -7.11
CA ALA A 77 4.71 9.25 -8.20
C ALA A 77 4.42 8.66 -9.59
N ASN A 78 4.35 7.33 -9.71
CA ASN A 78 4.00 6.62 -10.95
C ASN A 78 2.48 6.57 -11.22
N GLY A 79 1.65 7.24 -10.39
CA GLY A 79 0.21 7.33 -10.59
C GLY A 79 -0.61 6.30 -9.83
N LEU A 80 0.02 5.27 -9.24
CA LEU A 80 -0.64 4.29 -8.38
C LEU A 80 -1.27 4.95 -7.15
N ARG A 81 -2.44 4.43 -6.74
CA ARG A 81 -3.15 4.93 -5.56
C ARG A 81 -3.64 3.78 -4.71
N LEU A 82 -3.36 3.84 -3.41
CA LEU A 82 -3.96 2.92 -2.43
C LEU A 82 -4.89 3.73 -1.53
N GLN A 83 -6.03 3.16 -1.16
CA GLN A 83 -6.91 3.75 -0.15
C GLN A 83 -7.68 2.66 0.57
N GLY A 84 -8.00 2.87 1.82
CA GLY A 84 -8.78 1.92 2.62
C GLY A 84 -9.18 2.53 3.94
N ASP A 85 -9.93 1.76 4.71
CA ASP A 85 -10.38 2.14 6.05
C ASP A 85 -9.42 1.60 7.09
N LEU A 86 -9.25 2.32 8.19
CA LEU A 86 -8.43 1.87 9.30
C LEU A 86 -9.30 1.13 10.30
N SER A 87 -8.82 -0.03 10.76
CA SER A 87 -9.49 -0.81 11.81
C SER A 87 -9.62 -0.07 13.15
N ARG A 88 -8.97 1.09 13.28
CA ARG A 88 -9.03 1.96 14.45
C ARG A 88 -8.77 3.41 14.10
N THR A 89 -9.16 4.29 15.01
CA THR A 89 -8.82 5.70 14.92
C THR A 89 -7.38 5.99 15.28
N ILE A 90 -6.74 6.83 14.46
CA ILE A 90 -5.41 7.39 14.67
C ILE A 90 -5.44 8.90 14.45
N ASP A 91 -4.49 9.62 15.05
CA ASP A 91 -4.35 11.05 14.79
C ASP A 91 -3.99 11.30 13.32
N PRO A 92 -4.61 12.29 12.66
CA PRO A 92 -4.30 12.59 11.28
C PRO A 92 -2.84 12.95 11.08
N VAL A 93 -2.20 12.29 10.11
CA VAL A 93 -0.81 12.57 9.76
C VAL A 93 -0.60 12.41 8.25
N GLU A 94 0.29 13.23 7.72
CA GLU A 94 0.78 13.12 6.35
C GLU A 94 2.25 12.70 6.40
N VAL A 95 2.59 11.70 5.60
CA VAL A 95 3.93 11.14 5.54
C VAL A 95 4.34 10.99 4.08
N SER A 96 5.65 11.04 3.86
CA SER A 96 6.25 10.74 2.57
C SER A 96 7.37 9.73 2.76
N GLY A 97 7.68 9.02 1.69
CA GLY A 97 8.79 8.11 1.67
C GLY A 97 8.88 7.38 0.35
N ASP A 98 9.49 6.21 0.42
CA ASP A 98 9.77 5.36 -0.72
C ASP A 98 9.00 4.05 -0.57
N ALA A 99 8.37 3.64 -1.67
CA ALA A 99 7.63 2.40 -1.75
C ALA A 99 8.12 1.53 -2.88
N LYS A 100 7.94 0.21 -2.77
CA LYS A 100 8.25 -0.75 -3.82
C LYS A 100 7.15 -1.80 -3.93
N PHE A 101 7.06 -2.41 -5.10
CA PHE A 101 6.22 -3.57 -5.33
C PHE A 101 7.08 -4.77 -5.69
N GLU A 102 6.82 -5.88 -5.01
CA GLU A 102 7.41 -7.18 -5.31
C GLU A 102 6.33 -8.10 -5.85
N GLN A 103 6.63 -8.81 -6.94
CA GLN A 103 5.69 -9.77 -7.52
C GLN A 103 6.13 -11.21 -7.23
N SER A 104 5.18 -12.06 -6.88
CA SER A 104 5.37 -13.51 -6.75
C SER A 104 4.18 -14.25 -7.37
N GLN A 105 4.45 -15.42 -7.94
CA GLN A 105 3.39 -16.31 -8.42
C GLN A 105 2.69 -16.92 -7.20
N VAL A 106 1.35 -16.93 -7.19
CA VAL A 106 0.61 -17.71 -6.18
C VAL A 106 0.75 -19.17 -6.59
N GLU A 107 1.62 -19.91 -5.92
CA GLU A 107 1.67 -21.37 -6.08
C GLU A 107 0.32 -21.94 -5.62
N GLY A 108 -0.40 -22.57 -6.53
CA GLY A 108 -1.59 -23.35 -6.20
C GLY A 108 -1.16 -24.71 -5.67
N ASP A 109 -1.47 -24.99 -4.41
CA ASP A 109 -1.55 -26.36 -3.86
C ASP A 109 -2.78 -27.09 -4.42
#